data_AF-A0A2G6QRF1-F1
#
_entry.id   AF-A0A2G6QRF1-F1
#
_cell.length_a   1.000
_cell.length_b   1.000
_cell.length_c   1.000
_cell.angle_alpha   90.00
_cell.angle_beta   90.00
_cell.angle_gamma   90.00
#
_symmetry.space_group_name_H-M   'P 1'
#
loop_
_entity.id
_entity.type
_entity.pdbx_description
1 polymer ?
#
loop_
_entity_poly.entity_id
_entity_poly.type
_entity_poly.pdbx_seq_one_letter_code
_entity_poly.pdbx_strand_id
1 'polypeptide(L)'
;MLPLVLGFQYNVAIDPFDSCYTPLGEYHIWSMVFYFIMYQISMYSLWKFGNKLPPLYAVLCLIFTMIGFVLNFILLKQISEHDKDSLLGLDSEEVIIALPTIILSFLIGFWLIIKMIILEHQKSTERTFKNEFLNKCNVFLSQRFSVSVWALLFLFPV
;
A
#
# COMPACT_ATOMS: atom_id res chain seq x y z
N MET A 1 21.76 -4.73 -11.46
CA MET A 1 20.53 -5.42 -11.89
C MET A 1 19.57 -5.29 -10.71
N LEU A 2 18.35 -4.80 -10.90
CA LEU A 2 17.42 -4.62 -9.76
C LEU A 2 17.14 -6.02 -9.16
N PRO A 3 17.23 -6.20 -7.83
CA PRO A 3 17.18 -7.51 -7.17
C PRO A 3 15.79 -8.18 -7.19
N LEU A 4 14.88 -7.74 -8.06
CA LEU A 4 13.47 -8.10 -8.10
C LEU A 4 13.09 -8.98 -9.31
N VAL A 5 14.09 -9.46 -10.07
CA VAL A 5 13.92 -10.06 -11.40
C VAL A 5 14.64 -11.41 -11.52
N LEU A 6 14.47 -12.30 -10.55
CA LEU A 6 15.12 -13.62 -10.61
C LEU A 6 14.08 -14.71 -10.33
N GLY A 7 13.68 -15.40 -11.41
CA GLY A 7 12.70 -16.49 -11.45
C GLY A 7 12.16 -16.68 -12.88
N PHE A 8 11.24 -17.62 -13.09
CA PHE A 8 10.61 -17.83 -14.41
C PHE A 8 9.42 -16.89 -14.60
N GLN A 9 9.33 -16.25 -15.77
CA GLN A 9 8.20 -15.38 -16.10
C GLN A 9 6.88 -16.18 -16.13
N TYR A 10 5.76 -15.55 -15.74
CA TYR A 10 4.44 -16.20 -15.71
C TYR A 10 3.96 -16.74 -17.08
N ASN A 11 4.53 -16.23 -18.17
CA ASN A 11 4.23 -16.63 -19.54
C ASN A 11 5.01 -17.89 -19.98
N VAL A 12 5.92 -18.40 -19.15
CA VAL A 12 6.69 -19.63 -19.41
C VAL A 12 6.10 -20.76 -18.60
N ALA A 13 5.58 -21.79 -19.26
CA ALA A 13 5.11 -22.98 -18.56
C ALA A 13 6.27 -23.69 -17.85
N ILE A 14 6.24 -23.69 -16.52
CA ILE A 14 7.17 -24.44 -15.67
C ILE A 14 6.42 -25.51 -14.89
N ASP A 15 7.14 -26.57 -14.50
CA ASP A 15 6.63 -27.56 -13.57
C ASP A 15 6.51 -26.92 -12.18
N PRO A 16 5.31 -26.89 -11.56
CA PRO A 16 5.10 -26.29 -10.24
C PRO A 16 5.88 -26.98 -9.10
N PHE A 17 6.45 -28.16 -9.33
CA PHE A 17 7.27 -28.87 -8.36
C PHE A 17 8.77 -28.55 -8.44
N ASP A 18 9.28 -28.10 -9.60
CA ASP A 18 10.72 -27.86 -9.82
C ASP A 18 11.10 -26.38 -9.79
N SER A 19 10.17 -25.45 -10.01
CA SER A 19 10.49 -24.04 -10.14
C SER A 19 9.32 -23.14 -9.76
N CYS A 20 9.63 -21.90 -9.39
CA CYS A 20 8.64 -20.91 -9.02
C CYS A 20 8.59 -19.75 -10.02
N TYR A 21 7.39 -19.21 -10.19
CA TYR A 21 7.19 -18.03 -11.00
C TYR A 21 7.73 -16.79 -10.31
N THR A 22 8.29 -15.87 -11.10
CA THR A 22 8.59 -14.54 -10.61
C THR A 22 7.29 -13.87 -10.14
N PRO A 23 7.34 -13.20 -8.98
CA PRO A 23 6.22 -12.40 -8.47
C PRO A 23 5.95 -11.16 -9.33
N LEU A 24 7.02 -10.67 -9.93
CA LEU A 24 7.08 -9.43 -10.65
C LEU A 24 7.47 -9.80 -12.07
N GLY A 25 6.49 -9.73 -12.97
CA GLY A 25 6.77 -9.94 -14.38
C GLY A 25 7.72 -8.87 -14.91
N GLU A 26 8.78 -9.28 -15.61
CA GLU A 26 9.78 -8.37 -16.20
C GLU A 26 9.15 -7.22 -17.00
N TYR A 27 8.06 -7.50 -17.71
CA TYR A 27 7.35 -6.51 -18.52
C TYR A 27 6.76 -5.34 -17.73
N HIS A 28 6.51 -5.50 -16.43
CA HIS A 28 5.89 -4.48 -15.58
C HIS A 28 6.85 -3.83 -14.58
N ILE A 29 8.15 -4.06 -14.71
CA ILE A 29 9.13 -3.56 -13.74
C ILE A 29 9.13 -2.02 -13.63
N TRP A 30 8.95 -1.32 -14.74
CA TRP A 30 8.88 0.14 -14.76
C TRP A 30 7.64 0.67 -14.03
N SER A 31 6.50 -0.01 -14.20
CA SER A 31 5.28 0.32 -13.48
C SER A 31 5.45 0.11 -11.98
N MET A 32 6.17 -0.94 -11.55
CA MET A 32 6.46 -1.19 -10.14
C MET A 32 7.40 -0.17 -9.53
N VAL A 33 8.47 0.19 -10.23
CA VAL A 33 9.38 1.27 -9.80
C VAL A 33 8.61 2.57 -9.63
N PHE A 34 7.71 2.90 -10.57
CA PHE A 34 6.84 4.06 -10.47
C PHE A 34 5.96 4.02 -9.20
N TYR A 35 5.24 2.91 -8.97
CA TYR A 35 4.38 2.78 -7.79
C TYR A 35 5.19 2.78 -6.48
N PHE A 36 6.39 2.21 -6.47
CA PHE A 36 7.27 2.24 -5.30
C PHE A 36 7.73 3.67 -4.98
N ILE A 37 8.15 4.45 -5.98
CA ILE A 37 8.54 5.85 -5.79
C ILE A 37 7.33 6.67 -5.31
N MET A 38 6.18 6.52 -5.97
CA MET A 38 4.94 7.21 -5.58
C MET A 38 4.49 6.86 -4.17
N TYR A 39 4.66 5.60 -3.75
CA TYR A 39 4.39 5.14 -2.40
C TYR A 39 5.25 5.85 -1.36
N GLN A 40 6.57 5.95 -1.59
CA GLN A 40 7.49 6.63 -0.68
C GLN A 40 7.20 8.14 -0.59
N ILE A 41 6.96 8.80 -1.73
CA ILE A 41 6.59 10.22 -1.79
C ILE A 41 5.28 10.47 -1.04
N SER A 42 4.30 9.58 -1.22
CA SER A 42 2.99 9.68 -0.58
C SER A 42 3.07 9.47 0.92
N MET A 43 3.80 8.45 1.39
CA MET A 43 4.04 8.25 2.82
C MET A 43 4.74 9.45 3.45
N TYR A 44 5.80 9.97 2.81
CA TYR A 44 6.49 11.15 3.30
C TYR A 44 5.56 12.38 3.36
N SER A 45 4.74 12.58 2.33
CA SER A 45 3.78 13.68 2.26
C SER A 45 2.73 13.58 3.35
N LEU A 46 2.13 12.40 3.55
CA LEU A 46 1.13 12.15 4.60
C LEU A 46 1.72 12.28 5.99
N TRP A 47 2.96 11.83 6.20
CA TRP A 47 3.65 11.98 7.47
C TRP A 47 3.92 13.47 7.78
N LYS A 48 4.55 14.19 6.86
CA LYS A 48 5.00 15.57 7.09
C LYS A 48 3.85 16.58 7.14
N PHE A 49 2.88 16.45 6.24
CA PHE A 49 1.84 17.46 6.06
C PHE A 49 0.49 17.04 6.63
N GLY A 50 0.16 15.74 6.66
CA GLY A 50 -1.09 15.23 7.21
C GLY A 50 -2.32 16.06 6.79
N ASN A 51 -3.01 16.66 7.77
CA ASN A 51 -4.22 17.46 7.56
C ASN A 51 -4.04 18.81 6.86
N LYS A 52 -2.80 19.25 6.67
CA LYS A 52 -2.48 20.49 5.97
C LYS A 52 -2.47 20.31 4.45
N LEU A 53 -2.57 19.07 3.96
CA LEU A 53 -2.66 18.80 2.54
C LEU A 53 -4.02 19.23 1.97
N PRO A 54 -4.05 19.76 0.73
CA PRO A 54 -5.30 19.95 0.01
C PRO A 54 -6.07 18.62 -0.09
N PRO A 55 -7.41 18.62 0.02
CA PRO A 55 -8.20 17.39 0.11
C PRO A 55 -7.98 16.45 -1.08
N LEU A 56 -7.89 16.99 -2.30
CA LEU A 56 -7.61 16.18 -3.49
C LEU A 56 -6.23 15.51 -3.44
N TYR A 57 -5.22 16.25 -2.99
CA TYR A 57 -3.86 15.73 -2.87
C TYR A 57 -3.75 14.68 -1.76
N ALA A 58 -4.46 14.88 -0.65
CA ALA A 58 -4.52 13.91 0.44
C ALA A 58 -5.12 12.57 -0.03
N VAL A 59 -6.21 12.61 -0.80
CA VAL A 59 -6.81 11.40 -1.39
C VAL A 59 -5.84 10.71 -2.35
N LEU A 60 -5.18 11.47 -3.23
CA LEU A 60 -4.20 10.91 -4.17
C LEU A 60 -3.05 10.21 -3.45
N CYS A 61 -2.49 10.84 -2.42
CA CYS A 61 -1.46 10.21 -1.59
C CYS A 61 -1.98 8.95 -0.91
N LEU A 62 -3.21 8.96 -0.40
CA LEU A 62 -3.80 7.81 0.28
C LEU A 62 -4.00 6.63 -0.69
N ILE A 63 -4.43 6.89 -1.93
CA ILE A 63 -4.52 5.87 -2.99
C ILE A 63 -3.16 5.24 -3.26
N PHE A 64 -2.12 6.05 -3.51
CA PHE A 64 -0.77 5.50 -3.73
C PHE A 64 -0.21 4.79 -2.50
N THR A 65 -0.54 5.24 -1.29
CA THR A 65 -0.22 4.54 -0.04
C THR A 65 -0.92 3.18 0.02
N MET A 66 -2.18 3.09 -0.39
CA MET A 66 -2.93 1.83 -0.40
C MET A 66 -2.39 0.84 -1.44
N ILE A 67 -2.11 1.31 -2.67
CA ILE A 67 -1.50 0.48 -3.72
C ILE A 67 -0.15 -0.05 -3.26
N GLY A 68 0.72 0.81 -2.73
CA GLY A 68 2.02 0.40 -2.21
C GLY A 68 1.92 -0.53 -1.01
N PHE A 69 0.91 -0.37 -0.14
CA PHE A 69 0.64 -1.30 0.96
C PHE A 69 0.30 -2.71 0.46
N VAL A 70 -0.56 -2.82 -0.55
CA VAL A 70 -0.91 -4.11 -1.19
C VAL A 70 0.31 -4.74 -1.87
N LEU A 71 1.13 -3.95 -2.56
CA LEU A 71 2.37 -4.44 -3.17
C LEU A 71 3.35 -4.98 -2.13
N ASN A 72 3.56 -4.27 -1.01
CA ASN A 72 4.41 -4.76 0.08
C ASN A 72 3.86 -6.05 0.71
N PHE A 73 2.53 -6.20 0.82
CA PHE A 73 1.91 -7.44 1.29
C PHE A 73 2.21 -8.63 0.35
N ILE A 74 2.08 -8.44 -0.96
CA ILE A 74 2.37 -9.47 -1.97
C ILE A 74 3.85 -9.89 -1.88
N LEU A 75 4.77 -8.92 -1.77
CA LEU A 75 6.20 -9.19 -1.61
C LEU A 75 6.51 -9.97 -0.33
N LEU A 76 5.88 -9.60 0.80
CA LEU A 76 6.06 -10.31 2.08
C LEU A 76 5.57 -11.75 2.01
N LYS A 77 4.37 -11.97 1.46
CA LYS A 77 3.81 -13.31 1.30
C LYS A 77 4.75 -14.21 0.52
N GLN A 78 5.31 -13.68 -0.56
CA GLN A 78 6.14 -14.46 -1.44
C GLN A 78 7.53 -14.78 -0.85
N ILE A 79 8.17 -13.83 -0.15
CA ILE A 79 9.40 -14.10 0.61
C ILE A 79 9.15 -15.17 1.68
N SER A 80 7.93 -15.26 2.21
CA SER A 80 7.57 -16.28 3.20
C SER A 80 7.30 -17.67 2.62
N GLU A 81 6.86 -17.78 1.36
CA GLU A 81 6.43 -19.04 0.76
C GLU A 81 7.55 -19.77 -0.01
N HIS A 82 8.62 -19.08 -0.39
CA HIS A 82 9.67 -19.65 -1.25
C HIS A 82 10.98 -19.89 -0.50
N ASP A 83 11.66 -20.97 -0.90
CA ASP A 83 12.95 -21.35 -0.31
C ASP A 83 14.02 -20.31 -0.67
N LYS A 84 14.83 -19.94 0.33
CA LYS A 84 15.69 -18.74 0.32
C LYS A 84 16.77 -18.75 -0.78
N ASP A 85 17.04 -19.92 -1.35
CA ASP A 85 18.12 -20.13 -2.32
C ASP A 85 17.71 -19.85 -3.78
N SER A 86 16.41 -19.81 -4.12
CA SER A 86 15.98 -19.65 -5.53
C SER A 86 15.31 -18.32 -5.86
N LEU A 87 14.73 -17.62 -4.87
CA LEU A 87 13.77 -16.54 -5.15
C LEU A 87 14.42 -15.22 -5.61
N LEU A 88 15.69 -15.00 -5.26
CA LEU A 88 16.23 -13.64 -5.31
C LEU A 88 17.57 -13.53 -6.01
N GLY A 89 18.33 -14.62 -6.19
CA GLY A 89 19.77 -14.58 -6.55
C GLY A 89 20.52 -13.43 -5.89
N LEU A 90 20.04 -13.05 -4.72
CA LEU A 90 20.58 -12.06 -3.83
C LEU A 90 21.53 -12.83 -2.95
N ASP A 91 22.74 -12.31 -2.80
CA ASP A 91 23.58 -12.73 -1.69
C ASP A 91 22.75 -12.61 -0.41
N SER A 92 22.93 -13.56 0.49
CA SER A 92 22.17 -13.67 1.74
C SER A 92 22.13 -12.35 2.53
N GLU A 93 23.12 -11.48 2.35
CA GLU A 93 23.21 -10.14 2.92
C GLU A 93 22.15 -9.15 2.40
N GLU A 94 21.81 -9.15 1.12
CA GLU A 94 20.82 -8.21 0.55
C GLU A 94 19.39 -8.56 1.00
N VAL A 95 19.09 -9.86 1.14
CA VAL A 95 17.82 -10.35 1.69
C VAL A 95 17.66 -9.91 3.16
N ILE A 96 18.74 -9.97 3.94
CA ILE A 96 18.74 -9.58 5.36
C ILE A 96 18.41 -8.09 5.55
N ILE A 97 18.79 -7.23 4.60
CA ILE A 97 18.51 -5.78 4.67
C ILE A 97 17.14 -5.44 4.07
N ALA A 98 16.74 -6.09 2.98
CA ALA A 98 15.50 -5.80 2.29
C ALA A 98 14.27 -6.21 3.11
N LEU A 99 14.30 -7.38 3.74
CA LEU A 99 13.17 -7.95 4.49
C LEU A 99 12.68 -7.06 5.65
N PRO A 100 13.54 -6.60 6.59
CA PRO A 100 13.10 -5.69 7.65
C PRO A 100 12.64 -4.33 7.09
N THR A 101 13.22 -3.87 5.97
CA THR A 101 12.81 -2.63 5.30
C THR A 101 11.37 -2.73 4.78
N ILE A 102 11.02 -3.85 4.13
CA ILE A 102 9.68 -4.12 3.62
C ILE A 102 8.67 -4.21 4.78
N ILE A 103 9.01 -4.94 5.85
CA ILE A 103 8.15 -5.07 7.04
C ILE A 103 7.89 -3.70 7.67
N LEU A 104 8.94 -2.91 7.91
CA LEU A 104 8.82 -1.58 8.50
C LEU A 104 7.96 -0.68 7.61
N SER A 105 8.21 -0.71 6.31
CA SER A 105 7.44 0.07 5.34
C SER A 105 5.96 -0.30 5.33
N PHE A 106 5.64 -1.59 5.43
CA PHE A 106 4.28 -2.10 5.53
C PHE A 106 3.58 -1.62 6.81
N LEU A 107 4.24 -1.73 7.97
CA LEU A 107 3.70 -1.28 9.25
C LEU A 107 3.48 0.24 9.29
N ILE A 108 4.41 1.02 8.75
CA ILE A 108 4.30 2.48 8.65
C ILE A 108 3.13 2.86 7.73
N GLY A 109 3.00 2.21 6.58
CA GLY A 109 1.89 2.42 5.65
C GLY A 109 0.54 2.17 6.31
N PHE A 110 0.39 1.04 7.02
CA PHE A 110 -0.82 0.71 7.77
C PHE A 110 -1.17 1.76 8.83
N TRP A 111 -0.17 2.17 9.62
CA TRP A 111 -0.35 3.19 10.65
C TRP A 111 -0.77 4.56 10.06
N LEU A 112 -0.16 4.97 8.94
CA LEU A 112 -0.51 6.21 8.25
C LEU A 112 -1.94 6.21 7.71
N ILE A 113 -2.41 5.08 7.16
CA ILE A 113 -3.80 4.95 6.69
C ILE A 113 -4.76 5.14 7.86
N ILE A 114 -4.56 4.43 8.98
CA ILE A 114 -5.41 4.58 10.18
C ILE A 114 -5.39 6.03 10.69
N LYS A 115 -4.20 6.63 10.79
CA LYS A 115 -4.05 8.01 11.24
C LYS A 115 -4.84 8.97 10.36
N MET A 116 -4.79 8.83 9.03
CA MET A 116 -5.53 9.70 8.12
C MET A 116 -7.04 9.53 8.23
N ILE A 117 -7.53 8.30 8.44
CA ILE A 117 -8.96 8.04 8.65
C ILE A 117 -9.47 8.75 9.91
N ILE A 118 -8.73 8.61 11.03
CA ILE A 118 -9.10 9.27 12.31
C ILE A 118 -9.14 10.79 12.13
N LEU A 119 -8.16 11.34 11.42
CA LEU A 119 -8.06 12.77 11.19
C LEU A 119 -9.19 13.32 10.31
N GLU A 120 -9.58 12.61 9.24
CA GLU A 120 -10.70 13.04 8.40
C GLU A 120 -12.04 12.90 9.14
N HIS A 121 -12.19 11.87 9.99
CA HIS A 121 -13.35 11.71 10.86
C HIS A 121 -13.52 12.89 11.83
N GLN A 122 -12.44 13.31 12.50
CA GLN A 122 -12.46 14.50 13.37
C GLN A 122 -12.91 15.74 12.60
N LYS A 123 -12.37 15.94 11.39
CA LYS A 123 -12.70 17.10 10.54
C LYS A 123 -14.13 17.06 10.00
N SER A 124 -14.67 15.87 9.72
CA SER A 124 -16.05 15.66 9.28
C SER A 124 -17.07 15.99 10.38
N THR A 125 -16.72 15.70 11.63
CA THR A 125 -17.57 16.00 12.80
C THR A 125 -17.77 17.51 13.00
N GLU A 126 -16.76 18.32 12.68
CA GLU A 126 -16.81 19.78 12.82
C GLU A 126 -17.48 20.48 11.62
N ARG A 127 -17.60 19.82 10.47
CA ARG A 127 -18.13 20.41 9.24
C ARG A 127 -19.65 20.30 9.18
N THR A 128 -20.33 21.42 8.94
CA THR A 128 -21.74 21.44 8.57
C THR A 128 -21.88 21.83 7.10
N PHE A 129 -22.61 21.04 6.32
CA PHE A 129 -22.80 21.29 4.89
C PHE A 129 -24.11 22.01 4.64
N LYS A 130 -24.10 23.04 3.79
CA LYS A 130 -25.30 23.78 3.39
C LYS A 130 -26.26 22.93 2.55
N ASN A 131 -25.77 21.92 1.84
CA ASN A 131 -26.59 20.99 1.07
C ASN A 131 -27.11 19.88 1.99
N GLU A 132 -28.43 19.69 2.02
CA GLU A 132 -29.11 18.72 2.87
C GLU A 132 -28.67 17.27 2.62
N PHE A 133 -28.41 16.89 1.36
CA PHE A 133 -27.90 15.55 1.02
C PHE A 133 -26.49 15.34 1.56
N LEU A 134 -25.59 16.29 1.32
CA LEU A 134 -24.22 16.23 1.83
C LEU A 134 -24.20 16.24 3.37
N ASN A 135 -25.11 16.98 4.00
CA ASN A 135 -25.23 17.00 5.45
C ASN A 135 -25.77 15.66 5.99
N LYS A 136 -26.73 15.02 5.31
CA LYS A 136 -27.20 13.66 5.64
C LYS A 136 -26.08 12.63 5.51
N CYS A 137 -25.30 12.68 4.43
CA CYS A 137 -24.12 11.83 4.26
C CYS A 137 -23.10 12.07 5.38
N ASN A 138 -22.80 13.33 5.70
CA ASN A 138 -21.84 13.69 6.74
C ASN A 138 -22.28 13.23 8.13
N VAL A 139 -23.55 13.41 8.47
CA VAL A 139 -24.14 12.93 9.73
C VAL A 139 -24.16 11.40 9.78
N PHE A 140 -24.49 10.74 8.67
CA PHE A 140 -24.44 9.28 8.56
C PHE A 140 -23.01 8.75 8.75
N LEU A 141 -22.03 9.40 8.13
CA LEU A 141 -20.60 9.11 8.26
C LEU A 141 -20.11 9.33 9.71
N SER A 142 -20.48 10.44 10.36
CA SER A 142 -20.02 10.77 11.71
C SER A 142 -20.68 9.96 12.82
N GLN A 143 -21.93 9.52 12.64
CA GLN A 143 -22.67 8.75 13.65
C GLN A 143 -22.41 7.24 13.60
N ARG A 144 -22.08 6.70 12.42
CA ARG A 144 -22.08 5.25 12.17
C ARG A 144 -20.71 4.65 11.91
N PHE A 145 -19.69 5.48 11.73
CA PHE A 145 -18.31 4.99 11.65
C PHE A 145 -17.80 4.70 13.06
N SER A 146 -17.75 3.43 13.44
CA SER A 146 -16.75 2.94 14.40
C SER A 146 -15.36 3.06 13.77
N VAL A 147 -14.92 4.32 13.63
CA VAL A 147 -13.66 4.98 13.27
C VAL A 147 -12.74 4.32 12.23
N SER A 148 -12.59 3.00 12.15
CA SER A 148 -11.59 2.34 11.29
C SER A 148 -12.16 1.30 10.33
N VAL A 149 -13.18 0.52 10.73
CA VAL A 149 -13.59 -0.68 9.95
C VAL A 149 -14.39 -0.32 8.70
N TRP A 150 -15.36 0.61 8.83
CA TRP A 150 -16.18 1.04 7.70
C TRP A 150 -15.43 1.91 6.71
N ALA A 151 -14.47 2.71 7.18
CA ALA A 151 -13.59 3.50 6.31
C ALA A 151 -12.71 2.61 5.46
N LEU A 152 -12.15 1.55 6.04
CA LEU A 152 -11.34 0.57 5.32
C LEU A 152 -12.17 -0.20 4.28
N LEU A 153 -13.44 -0.52 4.61
CA LEU A 153 -14.36 -1.18 3.68
C LEU A 153 -14.77 -0.28 2.50
N PHE A 154 -14.99 1.02 2.73
CA PHE A 154 -15.27 1.99 1.67
C PHE A 154 -14.03 2.44 0.89
N LEU A 155 -12.82 2.18 1.41
CA LEU A 155 -11.56 2.41 0.70
C LEU A 155 -11.19 1.26 -0.24
N PHE A 156 -11.67 0.05 0.05
CA PHE A 156 -11.39 -1.16 -0.73
C PHE A 156 -11.87 -1.19 -2.20
N PRO A 157 -12.87 -0.40 -2.67
CA PRO A 157 -13.28 -0.41 -4.07
C PRO A 157 -12.47 0.56 -4.95
N VAL A 158 -11.38 1.16 -4.45
CA VAL A 158 -10.48 2.02 -5.25
C VAL A 158 -9.37 1.21 -5.89
#